data_AF-A0A9X3UQC3-F1
#
_entry.id   AF-A0A9X3UQC3-F1
#
_cell.length_a   1.000
_cell.length_b   1.000
_cell.length_c   1.000
_cell.angle_alpha   90.00
_cell.angle_beta   90.00
_cell.angle_gamma   90.00
#
_symmetry.space_group_name_H-M   'P 1'
#
loop_
_entity.id
_entity.type
_entity.pdbx_description
1 polymer ?
#
loop_
_entity_poly.entity_id
_entity_poly.type
_entity_poly.pdbx_seq_one_letter_code
_entity_poly.pdbx_strand_id
1 'polypeptide(L)'
;MDAFAKGLKLAGQLLVVSGLLHFLAWTIDGWSDETVRHIPFGAAYIVLGAALIYRIRWIRYLAFIITLIGALSAYMTAGPFSASAWLTWLFIAFDLVILALIAISIWRGQQPA
;
A
#
# COMPACT_ATOMS: atom_id res chain seq x y z
N MET A 1 -1.73 14.00 20.56
CA MET A 1 -1.75 14.10 19.08
C MET A 1 -0.54 13.44 18.40
N ASP A 2 0.58 13.24 19.08
CA ASP A 2 1.80 12.67 18.47
C ASP A 2 1.69 11.22 18.02
N ALA A 3 1.01 10.36 18.77
CA ALA A 3 0.83 8.95 18.39
C ALA A 3 0.08 8.81 17.05
N PHE A 4 -0.84 9.73 16.77
CA PHE A 4 -1.60 9.78 15.51
C PHE A 4 -0.72 10.19 14.33
N ALA A 5 0.04 11.27 14.51
CA ALA A 5 1.01 11.71 13.53
C ALA A 5 2.05 10.63 13.23
N LYS A 6 2.46 9.86 14.24
CA LYS A 6 3.35 8.70 14.10
C LYS A 6 2.71 7.57 13.30
N GLY A 7 1.45 7.21 13.57
CA GLY A 7 0.74 6.14 12.85
C GLY A 7 0.52 6.46 11.36
N LEU A 8 0.12 7.70 11.04
CA LEU A 8 -0.03 8.14 9.65
C LEU A 8 1.30 8.19 8.90
N LYS A 9 2.36 8.67 9.57
CA LYS A 9 3.71 8.68 9.00
C LYS A 9 4.19 7.26 8.73
N LEU A 10 3.95 6.33 9.65
CA LEU A 10 4.26 4.91 9.48
C LEU A 10 3.50 4.30 8.30
N ALA A 11 2.20 4.57 8.17
CA ALA A 11 1.42 4.14 7.01
C ALA A 11 2.01 4.65 5.69
N GLY A 12 2.39 5.94 5.65
CA GLY A 12 3.04 6.51 4.48
C GLY A 12 4.39 5.87 4.16
N GLN A 13 5.22 5.60 5.18
CA GLN A 13 6.50 4.90 5.01
C GLN A 13 6.30 3.47 4.49
N LEU A 14 5.36 2.72 5.06
CA LEU A 14 5.02 1.37 4.62
C LEU A 14 4.48 1.36 3.19
N LEU A 15 3.69 2.36 2.80
CA LEU A 15 3.18 2.47 1.44
C LEU A 15 4.31 2.78 0.45
N VAL A 16 5.29 3.63 0.81
CA VAL A 16 6.51 3.82 0.00
C VAL A 16 7.30 2.53 -0.13
N VAL A 17 7.50 1.79 0.97
CA VAL A 17 8.21 0.50 0.95
C VAL A 17 7.48 -0.52 0.07
N SER A 18 6.16 -0.66 0.23
CA SER A 18 5.33 -1.51 -0.62
C SER A 18 5.46 -1.12 -2.10
N GLY A 19 5.44 0.18 -2.39
CA GLY A 19 5.64 0.68 -3.75
C GLY A 19 7.01 0.33 -4.32
N LEU A 20 8.09 0.45 -3.54
CA LEU A 20 9.42 0.00 -3.94
C LEU A 20 9.49 -1.51 -4.18
N LEU A 21 8.84 -2.31 -3.34
CA LEU A 21 8.80 -3.77 -3.52
C LEU A 21 8.07 -4.17 -4.82
N HIS A 22 7.03 -3.44 -5.23
CA HIS A 22 6.41 -3.64 -6.54
C HIS A 22 7.39 -3.41 -7.70
N PHE A 23 8.27 -2.40 -7.59
CA PHE A 23 9.35 -2.20 -8.56
C PHE A 23 10.46 -3.24 -8.47
N LEU A 24 10.60 -3.96 -7.36
CA LEU A 24 11.60 -5.02 -7.20
C LEU A 24 11.04 -6.40 -7.54
N ALA A 25 9.73 -6.55 -7.73
CA ALA A 25 9.10 -7.83 -8.04
C ALA A 25 9.70 -8.52 -9.29
N TRP A 26 10.09 -7.75 -10.31
CA TRP A 26 10.76 -8.30 -11.51
C TRP A 26 12.12 -8.94 -11.22
N THR A 27 12.79 -8.60 -10.11
CA THR A 27 14.06 -9.24 -9.74
C THR A 27 13.86 -10.67 -9.25
N ILE A 28 12.63 -11.02 -8.83
CA ILE A 28 12.26 -12.35 -8.34
C ILE A 28 11.66 -13.17 -9.48
N ASP A 29 10.67 -12.62 -10.20
CA ASP A 29 9.92 -13.35 -11.25
C ASP A 29 10.41 -13.10 -12.67
N GLY A 30 11.46 -12.29 -12.85
CA GLY A 30 11.95 -11.87 -14.16
C GLY A 30 11.07 -10.79 -14.80
N TRP A 31 11.38 -10.43 -16.05
CA TRP A 31 10.57 -9.48 -16.81
C TRP A 31 9.40 -10.20 -17.49
N SER A 32 8.20 -10.00 -16.97
CA SER A 32 6.95 -10.61 -17.44
C SER A 32 5.81 -9.59 -17.47
N ASP A 33 4.74 -9.88 -18.21
CA ASP A 33 3.55 -9.01 -18.25
C ASP A 33 2.97 -8.74 -16.85
N GLU A 34 3.08 -9.71 -15.93
CA GLU A 34 2.62 -9.58 -14.55
C GLU A 34 3.50 -8.60 -13.76
N THR A 35 4.82 -8.72 -13.87
CA THR A 35 5.76 -7.78 -13.22
C THR A 35 5.68 -6.37 -13.78
N VAL A 36 5.43 -6.22 -15.09
CA VAL A 36 5.19 -4.90 -15.72
C VAL A 36 3.91 -4.27 -15.18
N ARG A 37 2.87 -5.05 -14.89
CA ARG A 37 1.63 -4.53 -14.27
C ARG A 37 1.86 -4.00 -12.87
N HIS A 38 2.86 -4.46 -12.12
CA HIS A 38 3.17 -3.94 -10.78
C HIS A 38 3.77 -2.53 -10.77
N ILE A 39 4.42 -2.11 -11.86
CA ILE A 39 5.08 -0.80 -12.00
C ILE A 39 4.12 0.38 -11.71
N PRO A 40 2.96 0.52 -12.38
CA PRO A 40 2.04 1.63 -12.11
C PRO A 40 1.49 1.63 -10.67
N PHE A 41 1.25 0.46 -10.07
CA PHE A 41 0.85 0.36 -8.67
C PHE A 41 1.97 0.83 -7.74
N GLY A 42 3.21 0.41 -8.01
CA GLY A 42 4.38 0.85 -7.29
C GLY A 42 4.54 2.37 -7.30
N ALA A 43 4.40 2.98 -8.47
CA ALA A 43 4.45 4.43 -8.61
C ALA A 43 3.35 5.13 -7.81
N ALA A 44 2.10 4.65 -7.92
CA ALA A 44 0.97 5.19 -7.18
C ALA A 44 1.20 5.11 -5.66
N TYR A 45 1.72 3.99 -5.17
CA TYR A 45 1.97 3.76 -3.75
C TYR A 45 3.07 4.68 -3.21
N ILE A 46 4.15 4.89 -3.97
CA ILE A 46 5.20 5.85 -3.59
C ILE A 46 4.64 7.28 -3.50
N VAL A 47 3.88 7.71 -4.51
CA VAL A 47 3.30 9.06 -4.55
C VAL A 47 2.34 9.27 -3.38
N LEU A 48 1.42 8.32 -3.16
CA LEU A 48 0.47 8.37 -2.05
C LEU A 48 1.18 8.31 -0.70
N GLY A 49 2.20 7.48 -0.56
CA GLY A 49 2.97 7.32 0.67
C GLY A 49 3.72 8.60 1.04
N ALA A 50 4.38 9.22 0.07
CA ALA A 50 4.99 10.53 0.23
C ALA A 50 3.96 11.59 0.64
N ALA A 51 2.80 11.65 -0.03
CA ALA A 51 1.75 12.60 0.27
C ALA A 51 1.12 12.40 1.68
N LEU A 52 1.03 11.15 2.17
CA LEU A 52 0.63 10.84 3.55
C LEU A 52 1.66 11.34 4.56
N ILE A 53 2.96 11.22 4.27
CA ILE A 53 4.04 11.75 5.11
C ILE A 53 3.95 13.27 5.24
N TYR A 54 3.60 13.97 4.16
CA TYR A 54 3.33 15.43 4.15
C TYR A 54 1.97 15.81 4.77
N ARG A 55 1.21 14.85 5.31
CA ARG A 55 -0.04 15.04 6.07
C ARG A 55 -1.17 15.72 5.30
N ILE A 56 -1.22 15.58 3.97
CA ILE A 56 -2.31 16.11 3.16
C ILE A 56 -3.63 15.39 3.56
N ARG A 57 -4.63 16.15 4.03
CA ARG A 57 -5.83 15.58 4.70
C ARG A 57 -6.64 14.66 3.79
N TRP A 58 -6.91 15.08 2.55
CA TRP A 58 -7.74 14.33 1.60
C TRP A 58 -7.05 13.08 1.03
N ILE A 59 -5.70 13.07 1.01
CA ILE A 59 -4.90 11.94 0.51
C ILE A 59 -5.15 10.67 1.30
N ARG A 60 -5.55 10.76 2.58
CA ARG A 60 -5.89 9.59 3.41
C ARG A 60 -7.00 8.75 2.79
N TYR A 61 -8.03 9.40 2.26
CA TYR A 61 -9.16 8.71 1.63
C TYR A 61 -8.74 8.08 0.30
N LEU A 62 -7.98 8.81 -0.51
CA LEU A 62 -7.48 8.29 -1.78
C LEU A 62 -6.54 7.11 -1.56
N ALA A 63 -5.59 7.23 -0.64
CA ALA A 63 -4.68 6.15 -0.27
C ALA A 63 -5.44 4.94 0.24
N PHE A 64 -6.47 5.13 1.09
CA PHE A 64 -7.31 4.02 1.54
C PHE A 64 -7.98 3.28 0.38
N ILE A 65 -8.63 4.01 -0.54
CA ILE A 65 -9.34 3.41 -1.68
C ILE A 65 -8.37 2.67 -2.60
N ILE A 66 -7.24 3.30 -2.96
CA ILE A 66 -6.26 2.72 -3.86
C ILE A 66 -5.58 1.48 -3.25
N THR A 67 -5.20 1.53 -1.97
CA THR A 67 -4.64 0.36 -1.28
C THR A 67 -5.68 -0.76 -1.15
N LEU A 68 -6.95 -0.44 -0.92
CA LEU A 68 -8.03 -1.43 -0.86
C LEU A 68 -8.24 -2.14 -2.20
N ILE A 69 -8.27 -1.37 -3.30
CA ILE A 69 -8.38 -1.94 -4.66
C ILE A 69 -7.18 -2.82 -4.96
N GLY A 70 -5.97 -2.41 -4.58
CA GLY A 70 -4.75 -3.20 -4.75
C GLY A 70 -4.81 -4.53 -4.00
N ALA A 71 -5.15 -4.50 -2.72
CA ALA A 71 -5.28 -5.70 -1.89
C ALA A 71 -6.34 -6.67 -2.42
N LEU A 72 -7.51 -6.15 -2.84
CA LEU A 72 -8.56 -6.97 -3.44
C LEU A 72 -8.13 -7.58 -4.77
N SER A 73 -7.49 -6.79 -5.62
CA SER A 73 -6.97 -7.25 -6.91
C SER A 73 -5.94 -8.36 -6.73
N ALA A 74 -4.99 -8.17 -5.81
CA ALA A 74 -3.97 -9.16 -5.45
C ALA A 74 -4.61 -10.46 -4.89
N TYR A 75 -5.64 -10.34 -4.05
CA TYR A 75 -6.37 -11.49 -3.53
C TYR A 75 -7.12 -12.27 -4.62
N MET A 76 -7.78 -11.56 -5.55
CA MET A 76 -8.50 -12.20 -6.67
C MET A 76 -7.57 -12.92 -7.64
N THR A 77 -6.31 -12.48 -7.75
CA THR A 77 -5.29 -13.12 -8.60
C THR A 77 -4.41 -14.13 -7.86
N ALA A 78 -4.55 -14.27 -6.53
CA ALA A 78 -3.75 -15.19 -5.74
C ALA A 78 -4.12 -16.66 -6.04
N GLY A 79 -3.35 -17.31 -6.92
CA GLY A 79 -3.47 -18.74 -7.22
C GLY A 79 -2.69 -19.63 -6.24
N PRO A 80 -3.09 -20.90 -6.02
CA PRO A 80 -2.53 -21.71 -4.94
C PRO A 80 -1.14 -22.33 -5.16
N PHE A 81 -0.48 -22.21 -6.32
CA PHE A 81 0.77 -22.95 -6.59
C PHE A 81 1.75 -22.26 -7.55
N SER A 82 2.21 -21.05 -7.25
CA SER A 82 3.38 -20.45 -7.94
C SER A 82 4.46 -20.04 -6.94
N ALA A 83 5.72 -20.03 -7.39
CA ALA A 83 6.83 -19.47 -6.62
C ALA A 83 6.63 -17.97 -6.30
N SER A 84 5.75 -17.28 -7.03
CA SER A 84 5.33 -15.89 -6.78
C SER A 84 4.20 -15.76 -5.76
N ALA A 85 3.48 -16.84 -5.43
CA ALA A 85 2.30 -16.76 -4.58
C ALA A 85 2.61 -16.22 -3.18
N TRP A 86 3.76 -16.57 -2.59
CA TRP A 86 4.16 -16.04 -1.28
C TRP A 86 4.41 -14.53 -1.32
N LEU A 87 4.89 -13.99 -2.44
CA LEU A 87 5.12 -12.55 -2.62
C LEU A 87 3.78 -11.82 -2.70
N THR A 88 2.80 -12.38 -3.41
CA THR A 88 1.43 -11.87 -3.45
C THR A 88 0.80 -11.84 -2.04
N TRP A 89 0.95 -12.91 -1.26
CA TRP A 89 0.48 -12.94 0.13
C TRP A 89 1.20 -11.93 1.02
N LEU A 90 2.49 -11.70 0.79
CA LEU A 90 3.26 -10.67 1.49
C LEU A 90 2.73 -9.27 1.17
N PHE A 91 2.44 -8.96 -0.10
CA PHE A 91 1.82 -7.69 -0.49
C PHE A 91 0.45 -7.50 0.16
N ILE A 92 -0.41 -8.52 0.13
CA ILE A 92 -1.71 -8.47 0.79
C ILE A 92 -1.55 -8.18 2.29
N ALA A 93 -0.63 -8.86 2.97
CA ALA A 93 -0.38 -8.63 4.40
C ALA A 93 0.08 -7.19 4.67
N PHE A 94 0.98 -6.64 3.86
CA PHE A 94 1.43 -5.25 3.94
C PHE A 94 0.26 -4.27 3.74
N ASP A 95 -0.55 -4.49 2.71
CA ASP A 95 -1.67 -3.62 2.37
C ASP A 95 -2.73 -3.62 3.48
N LEU A 96 -3.01 -4.77 4.10
CA LEU A 96 -3.93 -4.85 5.24
C LEU A 96 -3.44 -4.05 6.45
N VAL A 97 -2.14 -4.08 6.74
CA VAL A 97 -1.55 -3.27 7.82
C VAL A 97 -1.65 -1.78 7.48
N ILE A 98 -1.34 -1.40 6.24
CA ILE A 98 -1.45 0.00 5.78
C ILE A 98 -2.90 0.49 5.86
N LEU A 99 -3.86 -0.31 5.38
CA LEU A 99 -5.29 -0.03 5.44
C LEU A 99 -5.77 0.17 6.87
N ALA A 100 -5.36 -0.69 7.80
CA ALA A 100 -5.72 -0.56 9.21
C ALA A 100 -5.21 0.77 9.79
N LEU A 101 -3.96 1.13 9.51
CA LEU A 101 -3.38 2.40 9.98
C LEU A 101 -4.09 3.63 9.37
N ILE A 102 -4.40 3.59 8.08
CA ILE A 102 -5.13 4.67 7.40
C ILE A 102 -6.58 4.75 7.92
N ALA A 103 -7.27 3.62 8.11
CA ALA A 103 -8.62 3.57 8.67
C ALA A 103 -8.68 4.17 10.07
N ILE A 104 -7.73 3.80 10.95
CA ILE A 104 -7.58 4.40 12.28
C ILE A 104 -7.35 5.91 12.14
N SER A 105 -6.53 6.33 11.16
CA SER A 105 -6.28 7.75 10.91
C SER A 105 -7.52 8.52 10.44
N ILE A 106 -8.35 7.91 9.61
CA ILE A 106 -9.61 8.50 9.12
C ILE A 106 -10.61 8.59 10.26
N TRP A 107 -10.84 7.48 10.98
CA TRP A 107 -11.77 7.40 12.10
C TRP A 107 -11.48 8.45 13.17
N ARG A 108 -10.20 8.59 13.57
CA ARG A 108 -9.78 9.56 14.58
C ARG A 108 -9.66 10.99 14.03
N GLY A 109 -9.47 11.15 12.72
CA GLY A 109 -9.40 12.44 12.03
C GLY A 109 -10.75 13.11 11.74
N GLN A 110 -11.86 12.47 12.12
CA GLN A 110 -13.21 13.05 12.15
C GLN A 110 -13.52 13.80 13.44
N GLN A 111 -12.64 13.81 14.44
CA GLN A 111 -12.76 14.74 15.57
C GLN A 111 -12.35 16.15 15.11
N PRO A 112 -13.18 17.19 15.34
CA PRO A 112 -12.85 18.56 14.97
C PRO A 112 -11.53 18.97 15.63
N ALA A 113 -10.76 19.78 14.89
CA ALA A 113 -9.48 20.33 15.34
C ALA A 113 -9.65 21.17 16.61
#